data_AF-A0A6P7IZV8-F1
#
_entry.id   AF-A0A6P7IZV8-F1
#
_cell.length_a   1.000
_cell.length_b   1.000
_cell.length_c   1.000
_cell.angle_alpha   90.00
_cell.angle_beta   90.00
_cell.angle_gamma   90.00
#
_symmetry.space_group_name_H-M   'P 1'
#
loop_
_entity.id
_entity.type
_entity.pdbx_description
1 polymer ?
#
loop_
_entity_poly.entity_id
_entity_poly.type
_entity_poly.pdbx_seq_one_letter_code
_entity_poly.pdbx_strand_id
1 'polypeptide(L)'
;MTSNIRYKSRIPVKTEDSTEEKQYVGFATLPNQVHRKSVKKGFDFTLMVAGESGMGKSTLVNSLFLTDLYKDRKLLNAEERINQTVEIIKHTVDIEEKGVKLKLTIVDTPGFGDAVNNNECWKPITDYIDQQFEQYFRDESGLNRKNIQDNRVHCCLYFIPPFGHGLRPVDVEFMKALHEKVNIIPLIAKADCLTPNEIKKLKDRIREEIDKFGIKVYQFPECDSDEDEEFKQLDKELKECTPFAVIGSNTVVEARGQRVRGRLYPWGIVEVENQSHCDFVKLRNMLIRSHMHDLKDVTCDVHYENYRAQCIQEMTSKLAQDNRMESPIPILPLSTPDVETEKLIKMKDEELKRMQEMLNKMQQQMHDKDQ
;
A
#
# COMPACT_ATOMS: atom_id res chain seq x y z
N MET A 1 2.01 76.94 3.84
CA MET A 1 1.11 75.79 3.60
C MET A 1 0.70 75.87 2.13
N THR A 2 1.55 75.38 1.22
CA THR A 2 1.50 74.04 0.59
C THR A 2 0.23 73.83 -0.26
N SER A 3 0.21 73.51 -1.55
CA SER A 3 1.14 73.56 -2.70
C SER A 3 0.38 72.90 -3.87
N ASN A 4 0.39 73.56 -5.04
CA ASN A 4 0.32 73.04 -6.42
C ASN A 4 -0.92 72.27 -6.95
N ILE A 5 -1.69 73.01 -7.77
CA ILE A 5 -2.02 72.77 -9.20
C ILE A 5 -1.81 71.33 -9.70
N ARG A 6 -2.90 70.61 -9.98
CA ARG A 6 -2.91 69.35 -10.76
C ARG A 6 -3.26 69.63 -12.22
N TYR A 7 -2.25 69.56 -13.09
CA TYR A 7 -2.40 69.47 -14.54
C TYR A 7 -2.97 68.10 -14.94
N LYS A 8 -3.95 68.11 -15.86
CA LYS A 8 -4.40 66.94 -16.62
C LYS A 8 -3.24 66.43 -17.49
N SER A 9 -2.88 65.16 -17.35
CA SER A 9 -2.20 64.40 -18.40
C SER A 9 -2.88 63.04 -18.52
N ARG A 10 -3.21 62.69 -19.77
CA ARG A 10 -3.84 61.43 -20.18
C ARG A 10 -2.85 60.29 -19.89
N ILE A 11 -3.31 59.26 -19.18
CA ILE A 11 -2.61 57.98 -19.12
C ILE A 11 -3.11 57.14 -20.29
N PRO A 12 -2.22 56.57 -21.13
CA PRO A 12 -2.63 55.77 -22.27
C PRO A 12 -3.14 54.40 -21.80
N VAL A 13 -4.15 53.93 -22.52
CA VAL A 13 -4.64 52.55 -22.50
C VAL A 13 -3.48 51.64 -22.91
N LYS A 14 -2.99 50.80 -21.98
CA LYS A 14 -2.20 49.63 -22.34
C LYS A 14 -3.18 48.53 -22.73
N THR A 15 -3.43 48.44 -24.04
CA THR A 15 -4.07 47.31 -24.70
C THR A 15 -2.96 46.47 -25.30
N GLU A 16 -2.26 45.69 -24.49
CA GLU A 16 -1.30 44.68 -24.95
C GLU A 16 -1.35 43.51 -23.98
N ASP A 17 -2.17 42.51 -24.34
CA ASP A 17 -1.93 41.06 -24.13
C ASP A 17 -3.09 40.20 -24.68
N SER A 18 -3.69 40.61 -25.82
CA SER A 18 -4.71 39.81 -26.51
C SER A 18 -4.19 39.08 -27.75
N THR A 19 -2.86 38.91 -27.85
CA THR A 19 -2.21 38.21 -28.98
C THR A 19 -1.44 36.94 -28.60
N GLU A 20 -1.26 36.64 -27.31
CA GLU A 20 -0.70 35.34 -26.86
C GLU A 20 -1.77 34.26 -26.61
N GLU A 21 -3.04 34.63 -26.48
CA GLU A 21 -4.12 33.66 -26.22
C GLU A 21 -4.46 32.73 -27.41
N LYS A 22 -3.91 32.99 -28.61
CA LYS A 22 -4.20 32.21 -29.82
C LYS A 22 -3.33 30.97 -30.03
N GLN A 23 -2.42 30.67 -29.11
CA GLN A 23 -1.58 29.45 -29.15
C GLN A 23 -1.66 28.60 -27.88
N TYR A 24 -2.61 28.85 -27.00
CA TYR A 24 -2.78 28.03 -25.80
C TYR A 24 -3.90 27.02 -26.00
N VAL A 25 -3.54 25.77 -26.31
CA VAL A 25 -4.47 24.64 -26.53
C VAL A 25 -5.20 24.23 -25.23
N GLY A 26 -4.98 24.94 -24.11
CA GLY A 26 -5.67 24.73 -22.85
C GLY A 26 -5.20 23.50 -22.05
N PHE A 27 -4.29 22.68 -22.60
CA PHE A 27 -3.72 21.51 -21.93
C PHE A 27 -3.00 21.84 -20.61
N ALA A 28 -2.42 23.03 -20.47
CA ALA A 28 -1.77 23.40 -19.22
C ALA A 28 -2.74 23.60 -18.05
N THR A 29 -4.05 23.65 -18.31
CA THR A 29 -5.07 23.63 -17.24
C THR A 29 -5.46 22.21 -16.82
N LEU A 30 -5.07 21.16 -17.55
CA LEU A 30 -5.38 19.77 -17.20
C LEU A 30 -4.83 19.37 -15.81
N PRO A 31 -3.58 19.69 -15.43
CA PRO A 31 -3.10 19.40 -14.08
C PRO A 31 -3.97 20.06 -13.01
N ASN A 32 -4.39 21.31 -13.24
CA ASN A 32 -5.27 22.04 -12.33
C ASN A 32 -6.69 21.45 -12.29
N GLN A 33 -7.20 20.92 -13.41
CA GLN A 33 -8.48 20.22 -13.48
C GLN A 33 -8.43 18.88 -12.75
N VAL A 34 -7.37 18.09 -12.95
CA VAL A 34 -7.14 16.82 -12.26
C VAL A 34 -7.01 17.06 -10.76
N HIS A 35 -6.19 18.05 -10.35
CA HIS A 35 -6.05 18.43 -8.95
C HIS A 35 -7.41 18.81 -8.33
N ARG A 36 -8.20 19.69 -8.97
CA ARG A 36 -9.53 20.06 -8.48
C ARG A 36 -10.49 18.88 -8.40
N LYS A 37 -10.44 17.95 -9.35
CA LYS A 37 -11.27 16.74 -9.37
C LYS A 37 -10.87 15.79 -8.24
N SER A 38 -9.57 15.59 -8.02
CA SER A 38 -9.05 14.75 -6.94
C SER A 38 -9.38 15.35 -5.57
N VAL A 39 -9.22 16.66 -5.38
CA VAL A 39 -9.58 17.36 -4.14
C VAL A 39 -11.09 17.22 -3.83
N LYS A 40 -11.95 17.32 -4.86
CA LYS A 40 -13.40 17.12 -4.69
C LYS A 40 -13.80 15.68 -4.39
N LYS A 41 -13.11 14.70 -4.99
CA LYS A 41 -13.36 13.26 -4.76
C LYS A 41 -12.92 12.85 -3.35
N GLY A 42 -11.88 13.50 -2.82
CA GLY A 42 -11.23 13.10 -1.58
C GLY A 42 -10.35 11.86 -1.77
N PHE A 43 -9.71 11.45 -0.69
CA PHE A 43 -8.84 10.28 -0.66
C PHE A 43 -9.39 9.27 0.35
N ASP A 44 -9.37 8.00 -0.01
CA ASP A 44 -9.66 6.89 0.90
C ASP A 44 -8.35 6.18 1.24
N PHE A 45 -8.08 6.00 2.53
CA PHE A 45 -6.92 5.27 3.01
C PHE A 45 -7.31 4.29 4.13
N THR A 46 -7.11 3.00 3.91
CA THR A 46 -7.31 1.96 4.91
C THR A 46 -5.98 1.53 5.54
N LEU A 47 -5.89 1.65 6.87
CA LEU A 47 -4.77 1.21 7.68
C LEU A 47 -5.20 0.04 8.56
N MET A 48 -4.49 -1.08 8.49
CA MET A 48 -4.69 -2.21 9.38
C MET A 48 -3.62 -2.23 10.45
N VAL A 49 -4.00 -2.58 11.68
CA VAL A 49 -3.09 -2.67 12.80
C VAL A 49 -3.11 -4.09 13.33
N ALA A 50 -1.94 -4.75 13.29
CA ALA A 50 -1.76 -6.14 13.71
C ALA A 50 -0.63 -6.27 14.74
N GLY A 51 -0.75 -7.22 15.67
CA GLY A 51 0.28 -7.49 16.66
C GLY A 51 -0.29 -8.11 17.93
N GLU A 52 0.59 -8.42 18.87
CA GLU A 52 0.21 -9.05 20.13
C GLU A 52 -0.75 -8.18 20.96
N SER A 53 -1.56 -8.83 21.78
CA SER A 53 -2.38 -8.16 22.78
C SER A 53 -1.54 -7.31 23.74
N GLY A 54 -2.07 -6.18 24.20
CA GLY A 54 -1.36 -5.32 25.15
C GLY A 54 -0.14 -4.55 24.62
N MET A 55 0.15 -4.57 23.32
CA MET A 55 1.24 -3.79 22.71
C MET A 55 0.96 -2.28 22.56
N GLY A 56 -0.27 -1.84 22.86
CA GLY A 56 -0.65 -0.43 22.74
C GLY A 56 -1.12 -0.03 21.33
N LYS A 57 -1.63 -0.99 20.56
CA LYS A 57 -2.21 -0.81 19.21
C LYS A 57 -3.23 0.34 19.16
N SER A 58 -4.32 0.23 19.93
CA SER A 58 -5.36 1.27 19.99
C SER A 58 -4.83 2.61 20.56
N THR A 59 -3.83 2.57 21.44
CA THR A 59 -3.17 3.80 21.95
C THR A 59 -2.38 4.51 20.86
N LEU A 60 -1.64 3.76 20.02
CA LEU A 60 -0.91 4.35 18.91
C LEU A 60 -1.87 4.96 17.88
N VAL A 61 -2.97 4.28 17.58
CA VAL A 61 -4.03 4.77 16.69
C VAL A 61 -4.56 6.15 17.14
N ASN A 62 -4.90 6.29 18.42
CA ASN A 62 -5.34 7.58 18.98
C ASN A 62 -4.25 8.65 18.96
N SER A 63 -3.00 8.22 19.12
CA SER A 63 -1.85 9.13 19.06
C SER A 63 -1.61 9.65 17.64
N LEU A 64 -1.70 8.78 16.62
CA LEU A 64 -1.45 9.10 15.21
C LEU A 64 -2.42 10.14 14.67
N PHE A 65 -3.71 10.00 14.95
CA PHE A 65 -4.75 10.85 14.35
C PHE A 65 -5.19 12.00 15.25
N LEU A 66 -4.54 12.16 16.40
CA LEU A 66 -4.84 13.18 17.40
C LEU A 66 -6.31 13.22 17.87
N THR A 67 -7.12 12.25 17.46
CA THR A 67 -8.53 12.11 17.75
C THR A 67 -8.69 11.08 18.86
N ASP A 68 -9.42 11.45 19.90
CA ASP A 68 -9.83 10.48 20.92
C ASP A 68 -10.98 9.64 20.34
N LEU A 69 -10.65 8.65 19.52
CA LEU A 69 -11.65 7.76 18.89
C LEU A 69 -12.35 6.85 19.91
N TYR A 70 -11.83 6.78 21.14
CA TYR A 70 -12.31 5.90 22.20
C TYR A 70 -12.69 6.66 23.49
N LYS A 71 -13.27 7.87 23.40
CA LYS A 71 -13.73 8.62 24.60
C LYS A 71 -14.70 7.81 25.48
N ASP A 72 -15.44 6.87 24.89
CA ASP A 72 -16.45 6.03 25.57
C ASP A 72 -16.01 4.59 25.88
N ARG A 73 -14.69 4.29 25.84
CA ARG A 73 -14.25 2.95 26.25
C ARG A 73 -14.28 2.84 27.77
N LYS A 74 -15.40 2.38 28.31
CA LYS A 74 -15.43 1.79 29.65
C LYS A 74 -14.34 0.71 29.69
N LEU A 75 -13.49 0.74 30.73
CA LEU A 75 -12.56 -0.34 31.01
C LEU A 75 -13.41 -1.56 31.42
N LEU A 76 -13.85 -2.33 30.43
CA LEU A 76 -14.65 -3.54 30.62
C LEU A 76 -13.79 -4.63 31.27
N ASN A 77 -14.47 -5.52 32.00
CA ASN A 77 -13.88 -6.62 32.78
C ASN A 77 -13.10 -7.60 31.88
N ALA A 78 -12.20 -8.39 32.47
CA ALA A 78 -11.30 -9.30 31.76
C ALA A 78 -12.01 -10.28 30.80
N GLU A 79 -13.22 -10.73 31.13
CA GLU A 79 -14.03 -11.63 30.29
C GLU A 79 -14.62 -10.93 29.04
N GLU A 80 -15.00 -9.65 29.15
CA GLU A 80 -15.46 -8.84 28.00
C GLU A 80 -14.29 -8.38 27.13
N ARG A 81 -13.07 -8.30 27.69
CA ARG A 81 -11.85 -8.12 26.90
C ARG A 81 -11.58 -9.32 26.00
N ILE A 82 -11.78 -10.54 26.50
CA ILE A 82 -11.61 -11.79 25.73
C ILE A 82 -12.62 -11.87 24.58
N ASN A 83 -13.88 -11.42 24.78
CA ASN A 83 -14.90 -11.40 23.73
C ASN A 83 -14.72 -10.24 22.72
N GLN A 84 -14.30 -9.05 23.17
CA GLN A 84 -13.96 -7.95 22.25
C GLN A 84 -12.73 -8.24 21.38
N THR A 85 -11.83 -9.13 21.80
CA THR A 85 -10.64 -9.54 21.04
C THR A 85 -10.91 -10.68 20.06
N VAL A 86 -12.14 -10.91 19.59
CA VAL A 86 -12.40 -11.92 18.54
C VAL A 86 -12.82 -11.26 17.22
N GLU A 87 -13.41 -10.07 17.25
CA GLU A 87 -13.94 -9.40 16.07
C GLU A 87 -13.00 -8.29 15.56
N ILE A 88 -12.83 -8.24 14.24
CA ILE A 88 -12.10 -7.17 13.55
C ILE A 88 -13.00 -5.93 13.51
N ILE A 89 -12.56 -4.84 14.14
CA ILE A 89 -13.36 -3.60 14.26
C ILE A 89 -12.86 -2.59 13.23
N LYS A 90 -13.78 -2.05 12.42
CA LYS A 90 -13.50 -0.95 11.48
C LYS A 90 -13.90 0.37 12.11
N HIS A 91 -12.96 1.31 12.19
CA HIS A 91 -13.22 2.70 12.57
C HIS A 91 -12.99 3.60 11.36
N THR A 92 -13.97 4.39 10.97
CA THR A 92 -13.80 5.35 9.88
C THR A 92 -13.75 6.76 10.45
N VAL A 93 -12.74 7.52 10.04
CA VAL A 93 -12.47 8.88 10.48
C VAL A 93 -12.33 9.75 9.24
N ASP A 94 -13.16 10.79 9.15
CA ASP A 94 -13.04 11.80 8.11
C ASP A 94 -12.16 12.92 8.63
N ILE A 95 -10.98 13.08 8.02
CA ILE A 95 -10.00 14.12 8.32
C ILE A 95 -10.04 15.14 7.19
N GLU A 96 -10.13 16.43 7.53
CA GLU A 96 -10.06 17.52 6.55
C GLU A 96 -8.83 18.38 6.86
N GLU A 97 -7.90 18.45 5.92
CA GLU A 97 -6.71 19.31 6.01
C GLU A 97 -6.60 20.21 4.78
N LYS A 98 -6.52 21.53 5.00
CA LYS A 98 -6.35 22.56 3.95
C LYS A 98 -7.33 22.41 2.76
N GLY A 99 -8.56 21.96 3.01
CA GLY A 99 -9.61 21.76 2.00
C GLY A 99 -9.56 20.42 1.26
N VAL A 100 -8.67 19.50 1.65
CA VAL A 100 -8.62 18.11 1.18
C VAL A 100 -9.28 17.22 2.22
N LYS A 101 -10.23 16.39 1.78
CA LYS A 101 -10.89 15.39 2.61
C LYS A 101 -10.21 14.03 2.45
N LEU A 102 -9.78 13.46 3.57
CA LEU A 102 -9.24 12.12 3.68
C LEU A 102 -10.21 11.29 4.53
N LYS A 103 -10.81 10.26 3.93
CA LYS A 103 -11.55 9.23 4.65
C LYS A 103 -10.56 8.13 5.02
N LEU A 104 -10.22 8.09 6.30
CA LEU A 104 -9.33 7.10 6.85
C LEU A 104 -10.14 5.97 7.47
N THR A 105 -9.90 4.73 7.06
CA THR A 105 -10.47 3.54 7.68
C THR A 105 -9.39 2.79 8.45
N ILE A 106 -9.56 2.66 9.75
CA ILE A 106 -8.64 1.95 10.63
C ILE A 106 -9.26 0.61 10.96
N VAL A 107 -8.56 -0.47 10.63
CA VAL A 107 -8.96 -1.83 10.92
C VAL A 107 -8.15 -2.31 12.12
N ASP A 108 -8.79 -2.32 13.30
CA ASP A 108 -8.19 -2.87 14.51
C ASP A 108 -8.38 -4.38 14.50
N THR A 109 -7.27 -5.11 14.59
CA THR A 109 -7.29 -6.57 14.65
C THR A 109 -7.18 -7.04 16.09
N PRO A 110 -7.84 -8.14 16.44
CA PRO A 110 -7.65 -8.74 17.73
C PRO A 110 -6.17 -9.06 17.98
N GLY A 111 -5.73 -8.87 19.22
CA GLY A 111 -4.38 -9.26 19.60
C GLY A 111 -4.24 -10.77 19.60
N PHE A 112 -3.30 -11.30 18.82
CA PHE A 112 -2.89 -12.70 18.94
C PHE A 112 -1.96 -12.87 20.15
N GLY A 113 -1.81 -14.10 20.66
CA GLY A 113 -0.93 -14.41 21.79
C GLY A 113 -1.61 -14.54 23.15
N ASP A 114 -2.90 -14.22 23.28
CA ASP A 114 -3.67 -14.43 24.52
C ASP A 114 -4.15 -15.89 24.69
N ALA A 115 -4.23 -16.65 23.58
CA ALA A 115 -4.66 -18.04 23.60
C ALA A 115 -3.47 -19.00 23.84
N VAL A 116 -3.74 -20.13 24.50
CA VAL A 116 -2.72 -21.20 24.72
C VAL A 116 -2.30 -21.86 23.40
N ASN A 117 -3.22 -21.93 22.43
CA ASN A 117 -2.94 -22.39 21.08
C ASN A 117 -3.04 -21.20 20.12
N ASN A 118 -1.91 -20.80 19.53
CA ASN A 118 -1.81 -19.70 18.57
C ASN A 118 -1.58 -20.19 17.14
N ASN A 119 -1.78 -21.48 16.87
CA ASN A 119 -1.70 -22.00 15.52
C ASN A 119 -2.75 -21.30 14.65
N GLU A 120 -2.30 -20.73 13.53
CA GLU A 120 -3.16 -20.08 12.52
C GLU A 120 -3.82 -18.76 12.94
N CYS A 121 -3.22 -18.01 13.86
CA CYS A 121 -3.73 -16.70 14.29
C CYS A 121 -3.82 -15.64 13.15
N TRP A 122 -3.12 -15.86 12.03
CA TRP A 122 -3.17 -15.01 10.84
C TRP A 122 -4.37 -15.28 9.92
N LYS A 123 -5.06 -16.42 10.05
CA LYS A 123 -6.17 -16.77 9.14
C LYS A 123 -7.31 -15.75 9.14
N PRO A 124 -7.87 -15.33 10.30
CA PRO A 124 -8.97 -14.35 10.29
C PRO A 124 -8.59 -13.02 9.62
N ILE A 125 -7.32 -12.64 9.73
CA ILE A 125 -6.78 -11.40 9.15
C ILE A 125 -6.55 -11.57 7.64
N THR A 126 -6.06 -12.74 7.23
CA THR A 126 -5.88 -13.10 5.83
C THR A 126 -7.24 -13.19 5.12
N ASP A 127 -8.21 -13.87 5.71
CA ASP A 127 -9.58 -14.02 5.20
C ASP A 127 -10.28 -12.66 5.09
N TYR A 128 -10.04 -11.76 6.06
CA TYR A 128 -10.56 -10.41 6.01
C TYR A 128 -10.02 -9.61 4.82
N ILE A 129 -8.71 -9.70 4.57
CA ILE A 129 -8.05 -9.03 3.43
C ILE A 129 -8.59 -9.60 2.11
N ASP A 130 -8.67 -10.92 2.00
CA ASP A 130 -9.22 -11.59 0.81
C ASP A 130 -10.67 -11.19 0.57
N GLN A 131 -11.49 -11.09 1.62
CA GLN A 131 -12.85 -10.60 1.51
C GLN A 131 -12.91 -9.16 0.99
N GLN A 132 -11.97 -8.28 1.39
CA GLN A 132 -11.92 -6.91 0.86
C GLN A 132 -11.51 -6.90 -0.63
N PHE A 133 -10.56 -7.74 -1.02
CA PHE A 133 -10.17 -7.88 -2.43
C PHE A 133 -11.28 -8.48 -3.29
N GLU A 134 -11.99 -9.48 -2.78
CA GLU A 134 -13.13 -10.08 -3.46
C GLU A 134 -14.27 -9.07 -3.64
N GLN A 135 -14.58 -8.29 -2.60
CA GLN A 135 -15.60 -7.25 -2.69
C GLN A 135 -15.23 -6.22 -3.77
N TYR A 136 -13.97 -5.76 -3.79
CA TYR A 136 -13.50 -4.83 -4.80
C TYR A 136 -13.54 -5.44 -6.21
N PHE A 137 -13.14 -6.70 -6.36
CA PHE A 137 -13.19 -7.43 -7.63
C PHE A 137 -14.63 -7.60 -8.16
N ARG A 138 -15.59 -7.88 -7.28
CA ARG A 138 -17.02 -7.94 -7.65
C ARG A 138 -17.54 -6.57 -8.08
N ASP A 139 -17.17 -5.51 -7.38
CA ASP A 139 -17.57 -4.13 -7.71
C ASP A 139 -16.95 -3.65 -9.03
N GLU A 140 -15.70 -4.05 -9.32
CA GLU A 140 -15.03 -3.78 -10.59
C GLU A 140 -15.69 -4.53 -11.77
N SER A 141 -16.01 -5.81 -11.55
CA SER A 141 -16.70 -6.66 -12.53
C SER A 141 -18.16 -6.26 -12.76
N GLY A 142 -18.75 -5.54 -11.81
CA GLY A 142 -20.11 -5.05 -11.87
C GLY A 142 -20.37 -4.00 -12.96
N LEU A 143 -21.65 -3.72 -13.18
CA LEU A 143 -22.11 -2.78 -14.22
C LEU A 143 -21.91 -1.30 -13.83
N ASN A 144 -21.88 -0.98 -12.53
CA ASN A 144 -21.84 0.39 -12.00
C ASN A 144 -20.43 0.83 -11.57
N ARG A 145 -19.51 0.98 -12.53
CA ARG A 145 -18.09 1.30 -12.28
C ARG A 145 -17.77 2.73 -11.80
N LYS A 146 -18.78 3.62 -11.70
CA LYS A 146 -18.54 5.07 -11.50
C LYS A 146 -18.31 5.49 -10.04
N ASN A 147 -18.71 4.69 -9.06
CA ASN A 147 -18.62 5.03 -7.63
C ASN A 147 -18.15 3.84 -6.79
N ILE A 148 -17.02 3.23 -7.17
CA ILE A 148 -16.39 2.16 -6.40
C ILE A 148 -15.71 2.81 -5.17
N GLN A 149 -16.04 2.32 -3.98
CA GLN A 149 -15.36 2.69 -2.74
C GLN A 149 -14.18 1.74 -2.51
N ASP A 150 -13.02 2.30 -2.22
CA ASP A 150 -11.82 1.49 -1.97
C ASP A 150 -11.73 1.10 -0.50
N ASN A 151 -12.14 -0.15 -0.19
CA ASN A 151 -12.05 -0.71 1.16
C ASN A 151 -10.84 -1.66 1.31
N ARG A 152 -9.95 -1.72 0.32
CA ARG A 152 -8.75 -2.57 0.38
C ARG A 152 -7.81 -2.05 1.47
N VAL A 153 -7.07 -2.96 2.09
CA VAL A 153 -6.07 -2.61 3.11
C VAL A 153 -4.79 -2.16 2.41
N HIS A 154 -4.43 -0.89 2.51
CA HIS A 154 -3.23 -0.35 1.84
C HIS A 154 -1.95 -0.61 2.62
N CYS A 155 -2.04 -0.65 3.95
CA CYS A 155 -0.90 -0.81 4.84
C CYS A 155 -1.29 -1.57 6.10
N CYS A 156 -0.44 -2.52 6.49
CA CYS A 156 -0.51 -3.22 7.77
C CYS A 156 0.65 -2.78 8.68
N LEU A 157 0.32 -2.14 9.79
CA LEU A 157 1.26 -1.85 10.86
C LEU A 157 1.40 -3.08 11.74
N TYR A 158 2.59 -3.68 11.75
CA TYR A 158 2.86 -4.88 12.52
C TYR A 158 3.66 -4.56 13.79
N PHE A 159 3.05 -4.77 14.95
CA PHE A 159 3.63 -4.46 16.26
C PHE A 159 4.43 -5.64 16.78
N ILE A 160 5.75 -5.46 16.82
CA ILE A 160 6.73 -6.38 17.38
C ILE A 160 6.92 -6.03 18.85
N PRO A 161 6.89 -7.02 19.77
CA PRO A 161 7.13 -6.79 21.19
C PRO A 161 8.58 -6.37 21.45
N PRO A 162 8.83 -5.43 22.38
CA PRO A 162 10.19 -4.97 22.70
C PRO A 162 10.97 -5.96 23.57
N PHE A 163 10.31 -6.95 24.15
CA PHE A 163 10.91 -7.87 25.13
C PHE A 163 11.73 -9.00 24.48
N GLY A 164 11.76 -9.07 23.14
CA GLY A 164 12.42 -10.12 22.39
C GLY A 164 13.89 -9.85 22.14
N HIS A 165 14.68 -10.93 22.02
CA HIS A 165 16.01 -10.88 21.44
C HIS A 165 15.99 -10.94 19.90
N GLY A 166 14.83 -11.18 19.29
CA GLY A 166 14.56 -11.31 17.86
C GLY A 166 13.06 -11.46 17.60
N LEU A 167 12.69 -11.79 16.37
CA LEU A 167 11.34 -12.12 15.92
C LEU A 167 10.92 -13.48 16.48
N ARG A 168 9.70 -13.56 17.02
CA ARG A 168 9.19 -14.86 17.47
C ARG A 168 8.75 -15.68 16.26
N PRO A 169 8.80 -17.03 16.35
CA PRO A 169 8.31 -17.89 15.26
C PRO A 169 6.88 -17.58 14.82
N VAL A 170 5.99 -17.27 15.78
CA VAL A 170 4.61 -16.85 15.50
C VAL A 170 4.58 -15.57 14.66
N ASP A 171 5.47 -14.62 14.96
CA ASP A 171 5.53 -13.36 14.22
C ASP A 171 6.07 -13.59 12.79
N VAL A 172 7.03 -14.50 12.63
CA VAL A 172 7.58 -14.90 11.33
C VAL A 172 6.51 -15.57 10.46
N GLU A 173 5.75 -16.52 10.99
CA GLU A 173 4.66 -17.18 10.26
C GLU A 173 3.57 -16.18 9.84
N PHE A 174 3.22 -15.27 10.75
CA PHE A 174 2.22 -14.24 10.50
C PHE A 174 2.66 -13.26 9.39
N MET A 175 3.89 -12.75 9.45
CA MET A 175 4.44 -11.88 8.42
C MET A 175 4.61 -12.62 7.09
N LYS A 176 4.98 -13.91 7.11
CA LYS A 176 5.02 -14.76 5.91
C LYS A 176 3.66 -14.98 5.28
N ALA A 177 2.57 -15.04 6.05
CA ALA A 177 1.24 -15.13 5.46
C ALA A 177 0.79 -13.80 4.82
N LEU A 178 1.20 -12.66 5.39
CA LEU A 178 0.70 -11.35 4.98
C LEU A 178 1.51 -10.64 3.90
N HIS A 179 2.81 -10.91 3.78
CA HIS A 179 3.69 -10.14 2.88
C HIS A 179 3.31 -10.26 1.39
N GLU A 180 2.58 -11.31 1.00
CA GLU A 180 2.08 -11.46 -0.37
C GLU A 180 0.87 -10.57 -0.67
N LYS A 181 0.10 -10.22 0.36
CA LYS A 181 -1.22 -9.59 0.24
C LYS A 181 -1.25 -8.12 0.63
N VAL A 182 -0.41 -7.69 1.56
CA VAL A 182 -0.43 -6.32 2.09
C VAL A 182 0.98 -5.81 2.36
N ASN A 183 1.18 -4.50 2.19
CA ASN A 183 2.37 -3.79 2.60
C ASN A 183 2.55 -3.83 4.13
N ILE A 184 3.55 -4.57 4.61
CA ILE A 184 3.84 -4.67 6.04
C ILE A 184 4.87 -3.62 6.45
N ILE A 185 4.54 -2.84 7.48
CA ILE A 185 5.48 -1.94 8.16
C ILE A 185 5.73 -2.46 9.58
N PRO A 186 6.94 -2.98 9.87
CA PRO A 186 7.29 -3.46 11.20
C PRO A 186 7.54 -2.29 12.16
N LEU A 187 6.88 -2.32 13.32
CA LEU A 187 6.96 -1.35 14.39
C LEU A 187 7.40 -2.04 15.69
N ILE A 188 8.40 -1.50 16.37
CA ILE A 188 8.74 -1.92 17.73
C ILE A 188 7.84 -1.15 18.69
N ALA A 189 6.98 -1.90 19.38
CA ALA A 189 6.06 -1.33 20.36
C ALA A 189 6.78 -0.98 21.67
N LYS A 190 6.24 -0.01 22.43
CA LYS A 190 6.72 0.37 23.78
C LYS A 190 8.26 0.54 23.82
N ALA A 191 8.78 1.36 22.91
CA ALA A 191 10.21 1.63 22.83
C ALA A 191 10.79 2.29 24.11
N ASP A 192 9.94 2.83 24.98
CA ASP A 192 10.29 3.36 26.30
C ASP A 192 10.83 2.31 27.28
N CYS A 193 10.59 1.02 27.03
CA CYS A 193 11.14 -0.06 27.86
C CYS A 193 12.61 -0.37 27.56
N LEU A 194 13.16 0.13 26.44
CA LEU A 194 14.49 -0.24 25.96
C LEU A 194 15.45 0.96 25.99
N THR A 195 16.71 0.69 26.26
CA THR A 195 17.76 1.71 26.10
C THR A 195 18.09 1.93 24.61
N PRO A 196 18.62 3.10 24.20
CA PRO A 196 18.98 3.36 22.81
C PRO A 196 19.95 2.32 22.21
N ASN A 197 20.86 1.79 23.03
CA ASN A 197 21.80 0.74 22.61
C ASN A 197 21.10 -0.60 22.35
N GLU A 198 20.09 -0.95 23.15
CA GLU A 198 19.29 -2.15 22.97
C GLU A 198 18.37 -2.03 21.75
N ILE A 199 17.76 -0.86 21.55
CA ILE A 199 16.95 -0.58 20.35
C ILE A 199 17.78 -0.80 19.09
N LYS A 200 19.00 -0.26 19.04
CA LYS A 200 19.88 -0.44 17.88
C LYS A 200 20.18 -1.92 17.61
N LYS A 201 20.58 -2.66 18.64
CA LYS A 201 20.82 -4.12 18.55
C LYS A 201 19.57 -4.88 18.10
N LEU A 202 18.39 -4.51 18.60
CA LEU A 202 17.13 -5.16 18.25
C LEU A 202 16.76 -4.87 16.78
N LYS A 203 16.90 -3.62 16.33
CA LYS A 203 16.68 -3.24 14.92
C LYS A 203 17.57 -4.04 13.98
N ASP A 204 18.86 -4.15 14.28
CA ASP A 204 19.81 -4.90 13.45
C ASP A 204 19.45 -6.39 13.37
N ARG A 205 19.09 -7.02 14.49
CA ARG A 205 18.65 -8.42 14.51
C ARG A 205 17.36 -8.65 13.74
N ILE A 206 16.36 -7.78 13.92
CA ILE A 206 15.09 -7.91 13.19
C ILE A 206 15.33 -7.80 11.68
N ARG A 207 16.20 -6.90 11.22
CA ARG A 207 16.56 -6.79 9.79
C ARG A 207 17.22 -8.06 9.27
N GLU A 208 18.19 -8.61 10.02
CA GLU A 208 18.83 -9.87 9.64
C GLU A 208 17.84 -11.03 9.57
N GLU A 209 16.89 -11.11 10.49
CA GLU A 209 15.88 -12.18 10.49
C GLU A 209 14.86 -12.03 9.37
N ILE A 210 14.42 -10.80 9.08
CA ILE A 210 13.56 -10.51 7.92
C ILE A 210 14.22 -11.00 6.62
N ASP A 211 15.51 -10.72 6.46
CA ASP A 211 16.28 -11.15 5.29
C ASP A 211 16.48 -12.67 5.25
N LYS A 212 16.86 -13.29 6.38
CA LYS A 212 17.01 -14.76 6.51
C LYS A 212 15.71 -15.51 6.19
N PHE A 213 14.57 -14.96 6.56
CA PHE A 213 13.26 -15.57 6.31
C PHE A 213 12.66 -15.18 4.95
N GLY A 214 13.27 -14.25 4.21
CA GLY A 214 12.80 -13.77 2.91
C GLY A 214 11.49 -12.99 2.97
N ILE A 215 11.21 -12.30 4.08
CA ILE A 215 9.95 -11.57 4.27
C ILE A 215 10.04 -10.24 3.51
N LYS A 216 9.17 -10.05 2.52
CA LYS A 216 9.06 -8.79 1.79
C LYS A 216 8.30 -7.76 2.63
N VAL A 217 9.04 -6.97 3.40
CA VAL A 217 8.49 -5.77 4.03
C VAL A 217 8.34 -4.66 2.98
N TYR A 218 7.50 -3.66 3.28
CA TYR A 218 7.38 -2.50 2.41
C TYR A 218 8.75 -1.84 2.23
N GLN A 219 9.24 -1.86 1.00
CA GLN A 219 10.45 -1.18 0.59
C GLN A 219 10.02 0.16 0.02
N PHE A 220 10.55 1.21 0.60
CA PHE A 220 10.42 2.56 0.05
C PHE A 220 10.96 2.55 -1.38
N PRO A 221 10.23 3.14 -2.35
CA PRO A 221 10.70 3.29 -3.71
C PRO A 221 12.12 3.88 -3.74
N GLU A 222 12.91 3.49 -4.73
CA GLU A 222 14.15 4.20 -5.00
C GLU A 222 13.77 5.57 -5.57
N CYS A 223 14.13 6.64 -4.85
CA CYS A 223 13.98 8.01 -5.36
C CYS A 223 14.60 8.10 -6.76
N ASP A 224 13.84 8.64 -7.71
CA ASP A 224 14.34 8.87 -9.06
C ASP A 224 15.61 9.74 -9.01
N SER A 225 16.51 9.52 -9.98
CA SER A 225 17.77 10.26 -10.08
C SER A 225 17.58 11.78 -10.14
N ASP A 226 16.39 12.24 -10.51
CA ASP A 226 16.05 13.63 -10.76
C ASP A 226 15.49 14.35 -9.51
N GLU A 227 15.29 13.65 -8.39
CA GLU A 227 14.81 14.24 -7.13
C GLU A 227 15.92 14.93 -6.33
N ASP A 228 15.53 15.94 -5.52
CA ASP A 228 16.41 16.75 -4.69
C ASP A 228 17.28 15.89 -3.74
N GLU A 229 18.57 16.23 -3.60
CA GLU A 229 19.49 15.48 -2.72
C GLU A 229 19.04 15.46 -1.25
N GLU A 230 18.35 16.51 -0.79
CA GLU A 230 17.76 16.57 0.56
C GLU A 230 16.64 15.53 0.73
N PHE A 231 15.82 15.32 -0.29
CA PHE A 231 14.75 14.31 -0.26
C PHE A 231 15.32 12.89 -0.24
N LYS A 232 16.38 12.65 -1.03
CA LYS A 232 17.13 11.39 -1.03
C LYS A 232 17.77 11.09 0.33
N GLN A 233 18.32 12.10 1.00
CA GLN A 233 18.87 11.93 2.36
C GLN A 233 17.77 11.59 3.37
N LEU A 234 16.63 12.28 3.32
CA LEU A 234 15.49 12.00 4.19
C LEU A 234 14.95 10.57 3.98
N ASP A 235 14.80 10.14 2.73
CA ASP A 235 14.35 8.80 2.40
C ASP A 235 15.34 7.72 2.88
N LYS A 236 16.65 7.97 2.72
CA LYS A 236 17.69 7.08 3.25
C LYS A 236 17.65 6.99 4.76
N GLU A 237 17.46 8.11 5.47
CA GLU A 237 17.29 8.11 6.93
C GLU A 237 16.03 7.33 7.34
N LEU A 238 14.93 7.45 6.61
CA LEU A 238 13.70 6.71 6.85
C LEU A 238 13.91 5.20 6.65
N LYS A 239 14.58 4.81 5.56
CA LYS A 239 15.00 3.42 5.28
C LYS A 239 15.82 2.86 6.44
N GLU A 240 16.84 3.58 6.89
CA GLU A 240 17.68 3.20 8.04
C GLU A 240 16.94 3.18 9.38
N CYS A 241 15.81 3.88 9.50
CA CYS A 241 15.02 3.91 10.72
C CYS A 241 14.09 2.69 10.86
N THR A 242 13.79 1.96 9.79
CA THR A 242 12.95 0.76 9.84
C THR A 242 13.67 -0.42 10.49
N PRO A 243 13.05 -1.16 11.43
CA PRO A 243 11.71 -0.98 11.98
C PRO A 243 11.60 0.22 12.94
N PHE A 244 10.48 0.96 12.89
CA PHE A 244 10.31 2.18 13.69
C PHE A 244 10.07 1.85 15.16
N ALA A 245 10.77 2.53 16.06
CA ALA A 245 10.59 2.41 17.49
C ALA A 245 9.55 3.43 17.97
N VAL A 246 8.37 2.96 18.37
CA VAL A 246 7.21 3.83 18.66
C VAL A 246 6.74 3.77 20.11
N ILE A 247 6.25 4.91 20.57
CA ILE A 247 5.67 5.12 21.89
C ILE A 247 4.32 5.80 21.68
N GLY A 248 3.24 5.17 22.14
CA GLY A 248 1.91 5.77 22.10
C GLY A 248 1.54 6.35 23.46
N SER A 249 1.03 7.59 23.50
CA SER A 249 0.44 8.17 24.71
C SER A 249 -0.90 8.84 24.41
N ASN A 250 -1.83 8.71 25.35
CA ASN A 250 -3.11 9.43 25.38
C ASN A 250 -3.06 10.61 26.38
N THR A 251 -2.07 10.65 27.27
CA THR A 251 -1.96 11.68 28.29
C THR A 251 -1.22 12.89 27.75
N VAL A 252 -1.78 14.08 27.96
CA VAL A 252 -1.12 15.36 27.69
C VAL A 252 -0.43 15.79 28.97
N VAL A 253 0.88 16.01 28.88
CA VAL A 253 1.74 16.47 29.98
C VAL A 253 2.31 17.82 29.62
N GLU A 254 2.53 18.67 30.61
CA GLU A 254 3.17 19.97 30.41
C GLU A 254 4.67 19.81 30.59
N ALA A 255 5.42 19.94 29.50
CA ALA A 255 6.88 19.92 29.50
C ALA A 255 7.38 21.26 28.95
N ARG A 256 8.24 21.94 29.69
CA ARG A 256 8.88 23.22 29.28
C ARG A 256 7.86 24.30 28.86
N GLY A 257 6.69 24.35 29.49
CA GLY A 257 5.61 25.32 29.20
C GLY A 257 4.83 25.02 27.92
N GLN A 258 5.05 23.87 27.27
CA GLN A 258 4.25 23.39 26.15
C GLN A 258 3.46 22.14 26.56
N ARG A 259 2.20 22.09 26.14
CA ARG A 259 1.34 20.91 26.34
C ARG A 259 1.67 19.90 25.25
N VAL A 260 2.45 18.89 25.60
CA VAL A 260 2.89 17.82 24.69
C VAL A 260 2.30 16.48 25.11
N ARG A 261 2.07 15.58 24.16
CA ARG A 261 1.66 14.22 24.49
C ARG A 261 2.88 13.44 24.98
N GLY A 262 2.75 12.83 26.14
CA GLY A 262 3.87 12.13 26.78
C GLY A 262 3.42 11.18 27.87
N ARG A 263 4.32 10.28 28.25
CA ARG A 263 4.15 9.38 29.40
C ARG A 263 4.93 9.93 30.59
N LEU A 264 4.28 10.00 31.74
CA LEU A 264 4.92 10.40 32.99
C LEU A 264 5.45 9.16 33.71
N TYR A 265 6.75 9.14 33.96
CA TYR A 265 7.41 8.16 34.81
C TYR A 265 7.94 8.83 36.08
N PRO A 266 8.16 8.07 37.17
CA PRO A 266 8.77 8.61 38.39
C PRO A 266 10.13 9.28 38.15
N TRP A 267 10.89 8.84 37.14
CA TRP A 267 12.21 9.35 36.79
C TRP A 267 12.22 10.42 35.68
N GLY A 268 11.08 10.71 35.04
CA GLY A 268 11.04 11.70 33.97
C GLY A 268 9.83 11.61 33.05
N ILE A 269 9.78 12.51 32.07
CA ILE A 269 8.70 12.59 31.09
C ILE A 269 9.22 12.13 29.73
N VAL A 270 8.52 11.18 29.12
CA VAL A 270 8.81 10.72 27.76
C VAL A 270 7.81 11.35 26.80
N GLU A 271 8.28 12.36 26.07
CA GLU A 271 7.53 13.03 25.00
C GLU A 271 7.43 12.15 23.75
N VAL A 272 6.22 11.96 23.23
CA VAL A 272 5.96 11.12 22.04
C VAL A 272 6.38 11.81 20.74
N GLU A 273 6.22 13.13 20.69
CA GLU A 273 6.54 13.92 19.48
C GLU A 273 8.01 14.34 19.41
N ASN A 274 8.82 13.94 20.37
CA ASN A 274 10.24 14.25 20.39
C ASN A 274 11.05 13.19 19.64
N GLN A 275 11.72 13.60 18.56
CA GLN A 275 12.53 12.71 17.71
C GLN A 275 13.71 12.07 18.44
N SER A 276 14.18 12.67 19.54
CA SER A 276 15.27 12.11 20.35
C SER A 276 14.80 10.93 21.22
N HIS A 277 13.51 10.88 21.54
CA HIS A 277 12.93 9.84 22.39
C HIS A 277 12.27 8.73 21.57
N CYS A 278 11.72 9.07 20.40
CA CYS A 278 10.87 8.17 19.65
C CYS A 278 10.83 8.51 18.15
N ASP A 279 10.79 7.47 17.31
CA ASP A 279 10.65 7.61 15.85
C ASP A 279 9.19 7.85 15.42
N PHE A 280 8.28 8.18 16.35
CA PHE A 280 6.86 8.36 16.08
C PHE A 280 6.58 9.47 15.04
N VAL A 281 7.32 10.58 15.11
CA VAL A 281 7.17 11.67 14.13
C VAL A 281 7.57 11.21 12.73
N LYS A 282 8.60 10.37 12.62
CA LYS A 282 9.04 9.79 11.35
C LYS A 282 7.98 8.86 10.78
N LEU A 283 7.41 7.98 11.61
CA LEU A 283 6.30 7.11 11.20
C LEU A 283 5.07 7.94 10.75
N ARG A 284 4.69 8.97 11.50
CA ARG A 284 3.55 9.83 11.16
C ARG A 284 3.78 10.56 9.83
N ASN A 285 4.97 11.11 9.63
CA ASN A 285 5.32 11.79 8.38
C ASN A 285 5.33 10.81 7.20
N MET A 286 5.87 9.61 7.40
CA MET A 286 5.89 8.54 6.41
C MET A 286 4.47 8.15 5.95
N LEU A 287 3.58 7.86 6.91
CA LEU A 287 2.23 7.39 6.64
C LEU A 287 1.30 8.47 6.04
N ILE A 288 1.40 9.72 6.53
CA ILE A 288 0.43 10.77 6.20
C ILE A 288 0.95 11.71 5.10
N ARG A 289 2.26 12.03 5.10
CA ARG A 289 2.80 13.10 4.25
C ARG A 289 3.46 12.60 2.99
N SER A 290 4.31 11.57 3.08
CA SER A 290 5.18 11.19 1.96
C SER A 290 4.67 9.98 1.17
N HIS A 291 4.31 8.88 1.83
CA HIS A 291 4.16 7.59 1.13
C HIS A 291 2.75 7.01 1.14
N MET A 292 1.74 7.81 1.52
CA MET A 292 0.33 7.37 1.47
C MET A 292 -0.09 6.96 0.05
N HIS A 293 0.31 7.76 -0.96
CA HIS A 293 -0.02 7.49 -2.35
C HIS A 293 0.71 6.23 -2.86
N ASP A 294 2.01 6.15 -2.57
CA ASP A 294 2.83 5.01 -2.98
C ASP A 294 2.35 3.67 -2.38
N LEU A 295 2.01 3.65 -1.09
CA LEU A 295 1.42 2.46 -0.44
C LEU A 295 0.14 2.00 -1.14
N LYS A 296 -0.66 2.96 -1.63
CA LYS A 296 -1.88 2.68 -2.37
C LYS A 296 -1.58 2.13 -3.76
N ASP A 297 -0.61 2.71 -4.46
CA ASP A 297 -0.19 2.25 -5.80
C ASP A 297 0.38 0.84 -5.73
N VAL A 298 1.28 0.55 -4.78
CA VAL A 298 1.82 -0.81 -4.57
C VAL A 298 0.71 -1.81 -4.24
N THR A 299 -0.29 -1.41 -3.45
CA THR A 299 -1.44 -2.27 -3.15
C THR A 299 -2.28 -2.55 -4.39
N CYS A 300 -2.42 -1.57 -5.29
CA CYS A 300 -3.16 -1.74 -6.53
C CYS A 300 -2.39 -2.60 -7.54
N ASP A 301 -1.14 -2.23 -7.83
CA ASP A 301 -0.37 -2.76 -8.96
C ASP A 301 0.28 -4.10 -8.64
N VAL A 302 0.61 -4.35 -7.37
CA VAL A 302 1.26 -5.59 -6.95
C VAL A 302 0.25 -6.51 -6.29
N HIS A 303 -0.26 -6.12 -5.11
CA HIS A 303 -1.05 -7.05 -4.29
C HIS A 303 -2.41 -7.39 -4.93
N TYR A 304 -3.13 -6.38 -5.40
CA TYR A 304 -4.45 -6.57 -6.00
C TYR A 304 -4.35 -7.23 -7.38
N GLU A 305 -3.42 -6.84 -8.25
CA GLU A 305 -3.23 -7.52 -9.55
C GLU A 305 -2.78 -8.97 -9.39
N ASN A 306 -1.93 -9.30 -8.41
CA ASN A 306 -1.58 -10.69 -8.10
C ASN A 306 -2.82 -11.50 -7.70
N TYR A 307 -3.65 -10.98 -6.81
CA TYR A 307 -4.90 -11.61 -6.41
C TYR A 307 -5.86 -11.76 -7.60
N ARG A 308 -6.01 -10.72 -8.41
CA ARG A 308 -6.85 -10.69 -9.61
C ARG A 308 -6.39 -11.72 -10.64
N ALA A 309 -5.09 -11.85 -10.87
CA ALA A 309 -4.52 -12.86 -11.75
C ALA A 309 -4.84 -14.28 -11.25
N GLN A 310 -4.71 -14.54 -9.94
CA GLN A 310 -5.07 -15.81 -9.33
C GLN A 310 -6.57 -16.12 -9.48
N CYS A 311 -7.46 -15.17 -9.20
CA CYS A 311 -8.91 -15.34 -9.36
C CYS A 311 -9.31 -15.61 -10.82
N ILE A 312 -8.74 -14.88 -11.78
CA ILE A 312 -9.02 -15.08 -13.21
C ILE A 312 -8.53 -16.46 -13.67
N GLN A 313 -7.35 -16.88 -13.21
CA GLN A 313 -6.82 -18.21 -13.50
C GLN A 313 -7.73 -19.31 -12.94
N GLU A 314 -8.20 -19.16 -11.70
CA GLU A 314 -9.16 -20.10 -11.11
C GLU A 314 -10.48 -20.14 -11.87
N MET A 315 -11.07 -19.00 -12.22
CA MET A 315 -12.31 -18.95 -13.01
C MET A 315 -12.14 -19.60 -14.37
N THR A 316 -11.02 -19.34 -15.05
CA THR A 316 -10.70 -19.97 -16.34
C THR A 316 -10.54 -21.47 -16.20
N SER A 317 -9.91 -21.94 -15.11
CA SER A 317 -9.75 -23.37 -14.83
C SER A 317 -11.09 -24.06 -14.51
N LYS A 318 -11.99 -23.40 -13.78
CA LYS A 318 -13.33 -23.91 -13.45
C LYS A 318 -14.20 -23.99 -14.72
N LEU A 319 -14.16 -22.97 -15.58
CA LEU A 319 -14.81 -22.99 -16.89
C LEU A 319 -14.27 -24.11 -17.81
N ALA A 320 -12.96 -24.38 -17.76
CA ALA A 320 -12.37 -25.48 -18.51
C ALA A 320 -12.74 -26.87 -17.96
N GLN A 321 -13.04 -26.97 -16.66
CA GLN A 321 -13.53 -28.21 -16.02
C GLN A 321 -15.03 -28.43 -16.27
N ASP A 322 -15.87 -27.38 -16.22
CA ASP A 322 -17.30 -27.47 -16.51
C ASP A 322 -17.58 -27.81 -17.99
N ASN A 323 -16.71 -27.41 -18.92
CA ASN A 323 -16.79 -27.85 -20.33
C ASN A 323 -16.55 -29.35 -20.55
N ARG A 324 -16.25 -30.14 -19.51
CA ARG A 324 -16.18 -31.62 -19.59
C ARG A 324 -17.49 -32.33 -19.21
N MET A 325 -18.52 -31.62 -18.74
CA MET A 325 -19.81 -32.21 -18.36
C MET A 325 -20.97 -31.52 -19.11
N GLU A 326 -21.33 -32.09 -20.27
CA GLU A 326 -22.55 -31.87 -21.07
C GLU A 326 -23.10 -30.44 -21.27
N SER A 327 -22.99 -29.93 -22.50
CA SER A 327 -24.18 -29.73 -23.37
C SER A 327 -23.83 -29.27 -24.81
N PRO A 328 -24.65 -29.66 -25.81
CA PRO A 328 -24.48 -29.26 -27.21
C PRO A 328 -25.31 -28.02 -27.53
N ILE A 329 -24.69 -26.90 -27.92
CA ILE A 329 -25.19 -25.87 -28.86
C ILE A 329 -24.01 -24.89 -29.14
N PRO A 330 -23.82 -24.40 -30.37
CA PRO A 330 -22.59 -23.77 -30.80
C PRO A 330 -22.60 -22.26 -30.58
N ILE A 331 -21.63 -21.74 -29.83
CA ILE A 331 -21.26 -20.32 -29.83
C ILE A 331 -19.79 -20.22 -30.28
N LEU A 332 -19.62 -19.45 -31.36
CA LEU A 332 -18.41 -19.13 -32.11
C LEU A 332 -17.09 -19.20 -31.29
N PRO A 333 -16.12 -20.06 -31.69
CA PRO A 333 -14.80 -20.07 -31.06
C PRO A 333 -14.02 -18.82 -31.45
N LEU A 334 -13.57 -18.08 -30.43
CA LEU A 334 -12.41 -17.22 -30.53
C LEU A 334 -11.21 -18.11 -30.87
N SER A 335 -10.54 -17.80 -31.97
CA SER A 335 -9.56 -18.64 -32.65
C SER A 335 -8.30 -18.86 -31.81
N THR A 336 -8.27 -19.98 -31.07
CA THR A 336 -7.01 -20.68 -30.83
C THR A 336 -6.69 -21.55 -32.04
N PRO A 337 -5.43 -21.65 -32.49
CA PRO A 337 -5.09 -22.45 -33.66
C PRO A 337 -5.35 -23.92 -33.33
N ASP A 338 -6.39 -24.46 -33.97
CA ASP A 338 -6.80 -25.85 -33.85
C ASP A 338 -5.62 -26.78 -34.14
N VAL A 339 -5.51 -27.86 -33.36
CA VAL A 339 -4.54 -28.96 -33.54
C VAL A 339 -4.58 -29.54 -34.97
N GLU A 340 -5.68 -29.35 -35.69
CA GLU A 340 -5.81 -29.70 -37.11
C GLU A 340 -5.03 -28.76 -38.03
N THR A 341 -4.98 -27.45 -37.73
CA THR A 341 -4.17 -26.49 -38.49
C THR A 341 -2.68 -26.78 -38.34
N GLU A 342 -2.21 -27.17 -37.16
CA GLU A 342 -0.81 -27.62 -36.96
C GLU A 342 -0.49 -28.90 -37.73
N LYS A 343 -1.42 -29.87 -37.78
CA LYS A 343 -1.24 -31.09 -38.59
C LYS A 343 -1.20 -30.77 -40.07
N LEU A 344 -2.03 -29.84 -40.54
CA LEU A 344 -2.04 -29.40 -41.93
C LEU A 344 -0.75 -28.66 -42.30
N ILE A 345 -0.24 -27.79 -41.41
CA ILE A 345 1.02 -27.08 -41.59
C ILE A 345 2.19 -28.07 -41.66
N LYS A 346 2.22 -29.09 -40.77
CA LYS A 346 3.25 -30.14 -40.83
C LYS A 346 3.22 -30.94 -42.13
N MET A 347 2.03 -31.31 -42.63
CA MET A 347 1.93 -32.00 -43.94
C MET A 347 2.39 -31.10 -45.09
N LYS A 348 2.02 -29.82 -45.08
CA LYS A 348 2.45 -28.84 -46.09
C LYS A 348 3.96 -28.61 -46.08
N ASP A 349 4.57 -28.55 -44.89
CA ASP A 349 6.03 -28.42 -44.74
C ASP A 349 6.78 -29.67 -45.23
N GLU A 350 6.23 -30.86 -45.03
CA GLU A 350 6.78 -32.10 -45.57
C GLU A 350 6.70 -32.15 -47.11
N GLU A 351 5.59 -31.70 -47.71
CA GLU A 351 5.48 -31.56 -49.17
C GLU A 351 6.45 -30.53 -49.73
N LEU A 352 6.59 -29.37 -49.08
CA LEU A 352 7.53 -28.33 -49.50
C LEU A 352 8.97 -28.84 -49.47
N LYS A 353 9.38 -29.58 -48.43
CA LYS A 353 10.70 -30.21 -48.37
C LYS A 353 10.95 -31.17 -49.53
N ARG A 354 9.98 -32.04 -49.86
CA ARG A 354 10.11 -32.99 -50.97
C ARG A 354 10.25 -32.28 -52.32
N MET A 355 9.47 -31.22 -52.52
CA MET A 355 9.52 -30.42 -53.74
C MET A 355 10.86 -29.67 -53.85
N GLN A 356 11.41 -29.20 -52.74
CA GLN A 356 12.70 -28.50 -52.68
C GLN A 356 13.89 -29.45 -52.94
N GLU A 357 13.83 -30.69 -52.45
CA GLU A 357 14.79 -31.74 -52.80
C GLU A 357 14.72 -32.10 -54.30
N MET A 358 13.52 -32.13 -54.89
CA MET A 358 13.35 -32.40 -56.31
C MET A 358 13.92 -31.25 -57.17
N LEU A 359 13.70 -30.00 -56.77
CA LEU A 359 14.27 -28.81 -57.40
C LEU A 359 15.80 -28.79 -57.31
N ASN A 360 16.38 -29.13 -56.17
CA ASN A 360 17.84 -29.22 -56.00
C ASN A 360 18.44 -30.33 -56.89
N LYS A 361 17.76 -31.48 -57.01
CA LYS A 361 18.18 -32.55 -57.93
C LYS A 361 18.11 -32.11 -59.39
N MET A 362 17.07 -31.36 -59.78
CA MET A 362 16.97 -30.80 -61.13
C MET A 362 18.05 -29.74 -61.40
N GLN A 363 18.36 -28.88 -60.44
CA GLN A 363 19.45 -27.90 -60.56
C GLN A 363 20.82 -28.58 -60.68
N GLN A 364 21.08 -29.65 -59.92
CA GLN A 364 22.30 -30.44 -60.06
C GLN A 364 22.40 -31.11 -61.43
N GLN A 365 21.31 -31.66 -61.96
CA GLN A 365 21.30 -32.24 -63.31
C GLN A 365 21.46 -31.21 -64.44
N MET A 366 21.05 -29.96 -64.21
CA MET A 366 21.31 -28.86 -65.14
C MET A 366 22.78 -28.45 -65.08
N HIS A 367 23.37 -28.36 -63.87
CA HIS A 367 24.78 -28.04 -63.72
C HIS A 367 25.73 -29.12 -64.24
N ASP A 368 25.37 -30.40 -64.13
CA ASP A 368 26.14 -31.52 -64.71
C ASP A 368 25.99 -31.63 -66.24
N LYS A 369 25.03 -30.90 -66.86
CA LYS A 369 24.85 -30.86 -68.32
C LYS A 369 25.55 -29.67 -68.99
N ASP A 370 25.99 -28.69 -68.21
CA ASP A 370 26.69 -27.48 -68.67
C ASP A 370 28.23 -27.55 -68.43
N GLN A 371 28.77 -28.70 -68.01
CA GLN A 371 30.19 -29.08 -68.10
C GLN A 371 30.40 -30.11 -69.20
#